data_AF-A0A0P0MG71-F1
#
_entry.id   AF-A0A0P0MG71-F1
#
_cell.length_a   1.000
_cell.length_b   1.000
_cell.length_c   1.000
_cell.angle_alpha   90.00
_cell.angle_beta   90.00
_cell.angle_gamma   90.00
#
_symmetry.space_group_name_H-M   'P 1'
#
loop_
_entity.id
_entity.type
_entity.pdbx_description
1 polymer ?
#
loop_
_entity_poly.entity_id
_entity_poly.type
_entity_poly.pdbx_seq_one_letter_code
_entity_poly.pdbx_strand_id
1 'polypeptide(L)'
;MPSLSVWFVSFILGAELFAAVWALGSLALDEAAWLAGDLRVAVLCVLFGGLGGITYCLRGVYLNACVRKQWDVGWLPWYVLRPVVSLILGGVSFLFVKTGLLLLGSAQTVNGPPLGIWALAFIAGLNVDRFLAKIEEIGSTAWGVEPSRQSRSSGVSAASSNAHPSNKP
;
A
#
# COMPACT_ATOMS: atom_id res chain seq x y z
N MET A 1 -13.62 -23.38 16.33
CA MET A 1 -13.95 -23.33 14.89
C MET A 1 -13.53 -21.98 14.35
N PRO A 2 -12.92 -21.86 13.15
CA PRO A 2 -12.66 -20.55 12.56
C PRO A 2 -14.00 -19.81 12.45
N SER A 3 -14.04 -18.55 12.89
CA SER A 3 -15.25 -17.75 12.78
C SER A 3 -15.62 -17.58 11.31
N LEU A 4 -16.92 -17.54 11.01
CA LEU A 4 -17.45 -17.34 9.64
C LEU A 4 -16.78 -16.15 8.93
N SER A 5 -16.43 -15.11 9.71
CA SER A 5 -15.74 -13.92 9.24
C SER A 5 -14.37 -14.18 8.61
N VAL A 6 -13.60 -15.17 9.09
CA VAL A 6 -12.28 -15.51 8.52
C VAL A 6 -12.45 -16.00 7.08
N TRP A 7 -13.41 -16.90 6.86
CA TRP A 7 -13.71 -17.44 5.54
C TRP A 7 -14.25 -16.37 4.59
N PHE A 8 -15.14 -15.50 5.10
CA PHE A 8 -15.67 -14.39 4.34
C PHE A 8 -14.56 -13.45 3.84
N VAL A 9 -13.65 -13.01 4.72
CA VAL A 9 -12.51 -12.16 4.34
C VAL A 9 -11.58 -12.89 3.37
N SER A 10 -11.29 -14.16 3.63
CA SER A 10 -10.41 -14.96 2.77
C SER A 10 -11.00 -15.11 1.36
N PHE A 11 -12.32 -15.27 1.25
CA PHE A 11 -13.02 -15.35 -0.02
C PHE A 11 -12.97 -14.02 -0.78
N ILE A 12 -13.21 -12.90 -0.11
CA ILE A 12 -13.10 -11.56 -0.71
C ILE A 12 -11.67 -11.32 -1.24
N LEU A 13 -10.66 -11.53 -0.40
CA LEU A 13 -9.26 -11.35 -0.80
C LEU A 13 -8.86 -12.30 -1.93
N GLY A 14 -9.39 -13.53 -1.93
CA GLY A 14 -9.20 -14.49 -3.01
C GLY A 14 -9.84 -14.05 -4.33
N ALA A 15 -11.05 -13.50 -4.28
CA ALA A 15 -11.72 -12.95 -5.45
C ALA A 15 -11.00 -11.70 -6.00
N GLU A 16 -10.53 -10.81 -5.12
CA GLU A 16 -9.70 -9.66 -5.50
C GLU A 16 -8.37 -10.10 -6.14
N LEU A 17 -7.71 -11.11 -5.56
CA LEU A 17 -6.47 -11.67 -6.13
C LEU A 17 -6.73 -12.25 -7.51
N PHE A 18 -7.79 -13.03 -7.66
CA PHE A 18 -8.17 -13.62 -8.94
C PHE A 18 -8.44 -12.53 -9.98
N ALA A 19 -9.21 -11.49 -9.63
CA ALA A 19 -9.48 -10.36 -10.52
C ALA A 19 -8.20 -9.60 -10.91
N ALA A 20 -7.28 -9.38 -9.96
CA ALA A 20 -6.00 -8.71 -10.24
C ALA A 20 -5.10 -9.55 -11.16
N VAL A 21 -4.98 -10.86 -10.91
CA VAL A 21 -4.21 -11.78 -11.76
C VAL A 21 -4.82 -11.88 -13.15
N TRP A 22 -6.15 -11.97 -13.23
CA TRP A 22 -6.87 -11.97 -14.51
C TRP A 22 -6.59 -10.69 -15.30
N ALA A 23 -6.73 -9.51 -14.68
CA ALA A 23 -6.47 -8.23 -15.33
C ALA A 23 -5.01 -8.07 -15.78
N LEU A 24 -4.05 -8.52 -14.95
CA LEU A 24 -2.64 -8.56 -15.33
C LEU A 24 -2.41 -9.52 -16.51
N GLY A 25 -3.06 -10.68 -16.51
CA GLY A 25 -3.02 -11.65 -17.60
C GLY A 25 -3.56 -11.10 -18.92
N SER A 26 -4.75 -10.49 -18.91
CA SER A 26 -5.34 -9.87 -20.11
C SER A 26 -4.47 -8.73 -20.66
N LEU A 27 -3.81 -7.97 -19.77
CA LEU A 27 -2.85 -6.95 -20.18
C LEU A 27 -1.54 -7.53 -20.70
N ALA A 28 -1.09 -8.70 -20.20
CA ALA A 28 0.11 -9.37 -20.67
C ALA A 28 -0.10 -10.06 -22.03
N LEU A 29 -1.34 -10.50 -22.32
CA LEU A 29 -1.74 -11.11 -23.58
C LEU A 29 -2.16 -10.07 -24.65
N ASP A 30 -1.99 -8.78 -24.37
CA ASP A 30 -2.37 -7.66 -25.25
C ASP A 30 -3.86 -7.64 -25.68
N GLU A 31 -4.75 -8.28 -24.91
CA GLU A 31 -6.20 -8.27 -25.16
C GLU A 31 -6.81 -6.87 -24.97
N ALA A 32 -6.14 -6.01 -24.21
CA ALA A 32 -6.52 -4.62 -23.98
C ALA A 32 -5.68 -3.64 -24.80
N ALA A 33 -5.60 -3.85 -26.12
CA ALA A 33 -4.83 -3.00 -27.04
C ALA A 33 -5.22 -1.51 -27.02
N TRP A 34 -6.43 -1.18 -26.57
CA TRP A 34 -6.89 0.20 -26.37
C TRP A 34 -6.18 0.90 -25.20
N LEU A 35 -5.56 0.15 -24.30
CA LEU A 35 -4.80 0.65 -23.16
C LEU A 35 -3.31 0.75 -23.54
N ALA A 36 -2.91 1.91 -24.07
CA ALA A 36 -1.55 2.12 -24.58
C ALA A 36 -0.76 3.17 -23.79
N GLY A 37 0.57 3.14 -23.97
CA GLY A 37 1.50 4.14 -23.45
C GLY A 37 1.41 4.31 -21.93
N ASP A 38 1.43 5.57 -21.50
CA ASP A 38 1.44 5.96 -20.08
C ASP A 38 0.22 5.47 -19.29
N LEU A 39 -0.94 5.37 -19.95
CA LEU A 39 -2.16 4.87 -19.31
C LEU A 39 -2.00 3.39 -18.94
N ARG A 40 -1.36 2.60 -19.80
CA ARG A 40 -1.05 1.19 -19.51
C ARG A 40 -0.14 1.06 -18.30
N VAL A 41 0.90 1.90 -18.22
CA VAL A 41 1.82 1.91 -17.08
C VAL A 41 1.09 2.30 -15.79
N ALA A 42 0.24 3.34 -15.83
CA ALA A 42 -0.54 3.78 -14.68
C ALA A 42 -1.48 2.66 -14.16
N VAL A 43 -2.19 1.98 -15.06
CA VAL A 43 -3.06 0.85 -14.69
C VAL A 43 -2.25 -0.30 -14.12
N LEU A 44 -1.10 -0.63 -14.71
CA LEU A 44 -0.21 -1.65 -14.15
C LEU A 44 0.27 -1.27 -12.75
N CYS A 45 0.64 -0.02 -12.50
CA CYS A 45 0.99 0.44 -11.16
C CYS A 45 -0.19 0.30 -10.17
N VAL A 46 -1.42 0.63 -10.58
CA VAL A 46 -2.62 0.39 -9.76
C VAL A 46 -2.73 -1.10 -9.42
N LEU A 47 -2.68 -1.99 -10.42
CA LEU A 47 -2.80 -3.43 -10.22
C LEU A 47 -1.69 -4.02 -9.33
N PHE A 48 -0.43 -3.62 -9.55
CA PHE A 48 0.69 -4.04 -8.71
C PHE A 48 0.58 -3.50 -7.28
N GLY A 49 0.08 -2.27 -7.10
CA GLY A 49 -0.26 -1.74 -5.77
C GLY A 49 -1.33 -2.56 -5.07
N GLY A 50 -2.43 -2.87 -5.76
CA GLY A 50 -3.47 -3.77 -5.26
C GLY A 50 -2.91 -5.13 -4.84
N LEU A 51 -2.06 -5.73 -5.67
CA LEU A 51 -1.40 -7.01 -5.38
C LEU A 51 -0.57 -6.95 -4.09
N GLY A 52 0.15 -5.85 -3.86
CA GLY A 52 0.88 -5.61 -2.60
C GLY A 52 -0.06 -5.54 -1.40
N GLY A 53 -1.19 -4.84 -1.52
CA GLY A 53 -2.21 -4.74 -0.46
C GLY A 53 -2.86 -6.09 -0.13
N ILE A 54 -3.28 -6.83 -1.16
CA ILE A 54 -3.85 -8.17 -1.02
C ILE A 54 -2.84 -9.11 -0.34
N THR A 55 -1.57 -9.07 -0.75
CA THR A 55 -0.49 -9.86 -0.13
C THR A 55 -0.35 -9.53 1.36
N TYR A 56 -0.40 -8.25 1.73
CA TYR A 56 -0.34 -7.82 3.13
C TYR A 56 -1.55 -8.34 3.93
N CYS A 57 -2.75 -8.23 3.38
CA CYS A 57 -3.99 -8.70 4.01
C CYS A 57 -4.02 -10.22 4.18
N LEU A 58 -3.65 -10.99 3.15
CA LEU A 58 -3.53 -12.44 3.22
C LEU A 58 -2.52 -12.89 4.30
N ARG A 59 -1.37 -12.19 4.38
CA ARG A 59 -0.41 -12.42 5.46
C ARG A 59 -1.02 -12.13 6.83
N GLY A 60 -1.83 -11.08 6.94
CA GLY A 60 -2.58 -10.74 8.15
C GLY A 60 -3.56 -11.85 8.56
N VAL A 61 -4.35 -12.37 7.61
CA VAL A 61 -5.26 -13.49 7.85
C VAL A 61 -4.49 -14.73 8.31
N TYR A 62 -3.43 -15.10 7.59
CA TYR A 62 -2.58 -16.24 7.96
C TYR A 62 -2.02 -16.10 9.38
N LEU A 63 -1.41 -14.96 9.72
CA LEU A 63 -0.81 -14.77 11.03
C LEU A 63 -1.85 -14.71 12.15
N ASN A 64 -2.94 -13.97 11.98
CA ASN A 64 -3.89 -13.73 13.06
C ASN A 64 -4.91 -14.87 13.23
N ALA A 65 -5.38 -15.48 12.14
CA ALA A 65 -6.34 -16.58 12.20
C ALA A 65 -5.68 -17.97 12.28
N CYS A 66 -4.58 -18.19 11.56
CA CYS A 66 -3.97 -19.52 11.48
C CYS A 66 -2.90 -19.75 12.54
N VAL A 67 -1.95 -18.81 12.70
CA VAL A 67 -0.79 -18.98 13.57
C VAL A 67 -1.07 -18.56 15.01
N ARG A 68 -1.47 -17.30 15.21
CA ARG A 68 -1.60 -16.68 16.54
C ARG A 68 -2.95 -16.87 17.21
N LYS A 69 -3.97 -17.31 16.46
CA LYS A 69 -5.35 -17.57 16.96
C LYS A 69 -6.00 -16.37 17.68
N GLN A 70 -5.71 -15.15 17.22
CA GLN A 70 -6.18 -13.88 17.79
C GLN A 70 -7.02 -13.08 16.79
N TRP A 71 -7.88 -13.77 16.03
CA TRP A 71 -8.73 -13.11 15.05
C TRP A 71 -9.76 -12.21 15.72
N ASP A 72 -9.79 -10.94 15.33
CA ASP A 72 -10.70 -9.93 15.87
C ASP A 72 -11.54 -9.32 14.74
N VAL A 73 -12.87 -9.36 14.92
CA VAL A 73 -13.84 -8.85 13.95
C VAL A 73 -13.83 -7.33 13.81
N GLY A 74 -13.28 -6.61 14.79
CA GLY A 74 -13.06 -5.15 14.69
C GLY A 74 -12.14 -4.76 13.53
N TRP A 75 -11.32 -5.70 13.04
CA TRP A 75 -10.41 -5.48 11.91
C TRP A 75 -11.05 -5.74 10.54
N LEU A 76 -12.30 -6.20 10.46
CA LEU A 76 -12.97 -6.48 9.19
C LEU A 76 -12.98 -5.29 8.22
N PRO A 77 -13.35 -4.05 8.65
CA PRO A 77 -13.29 -2.91 7.75
C PRO A 77 -11.88 -2.64 7.23
N TRP A 78 -10.86 -2.88 8.07
CA TRP A 78 -9.47 -2.70 7.70
C TRP A 78 -9.05 -3.68 6.59
N TYR A 79 -9.47 -4.95 6.64
CA TYR A 79 -9.17 -5.93 5.58
C TYR A 79 -9.79 -5.58 4.22
N VAL A 80 -10.93 -4.88 4.21
CA VAL A 80 -11.62 -4.46 2.97
C VAL A 80 -11.07 -3.14 2.44
N LEU A 81 -10.79 -2.18 3.33
CA LEU A 81 -10.28 -0.87 2.92
C LEU A 81 -8.81 -0.92 2.49
N ARG A 82 -8.01 -1.82 3.06
CA ARG A 82 -6.57 -1.86 2.81
C ARG A 82 -6.23 -2.15 1.33
N PRO A 83 -6.80 -3.15 0.64
CA PRO A 83 -6.59 -3.35 -0.79
C PRO A 83 -6.96 -2.14 -1.65
N VAL A 84 -8.06 -1.44 -1.31
CA VAL A 84 -8.49 -0.22 -2.00
C VAL A 84 -7.47 0.90 -1.87
N VAL A 85 -6.98 1.16 -0.65
CA VAL A 85 -5.91 2.16 -0.42
C VAL A 85 -4.62 1.76 -1.14
N SER A 86 -4.30 0.47 -1.18
CA SER A 86 -3.13 -0.04 -1.89
C SER A 86 -3.21 0.13 -3.42
N LEU A 87 -4.40 -0.03 -4.02
CA LEU A 87 -4.64 0.30 -5.43
C LEU A 87 -4.37 1.79 -5.71
N ILE A 88 -4.90 2.67 -4.84
CA ILE A 88 -4.71 4.12 -4.96
C ILE A 88 -3.23 4.47 -4.87
N LEU A 89 -2.50 3.95 -3.87
CA LEU A 89 -1.08 4.26 -3.71
C LEU A 89 -0.21 3.68 -4.82
N GLY A 90 -0.59 2.53 -5.39
CA GLY A 90 0.00 2.03 -6.63
C GLY A 90 -0.12 3.07 -7.75
N GLY A 91 -1.31 3.61 -7.99
CA GLY A 91 -1.52 4.68 -8.98
C GLY A 91 -0.77 5.98 -8.65
N VAL A 92 -0.71 6.38 -7.38
CA VAL A 92 0.05 7.56 -6.94
C VAL A 92 1.55 7.39 -7.20
N SER A 93 2.09 6.18 -7.01
CA SER A 93 3.51 5.92 -7.32
C SER A 93 3.87 6.21 -8.78
N PHE A 94 2.93 5.99 -9.72
CA PHE A 94 3.12 6.34 -11.12
C PHE A 94 3.31 7.84 -11.32
N LEU A 95 2.48 8.67 -10.68
CA LEU A 95 2.60 10.13 -10.75
C LEU A 95 3.94 10.60 -10.21
N PHE A 96 4.36 10.05 -9.06
CA PHE A 96 5.59 10.43 -8.38
C PHE A 96 6.86 10.06 -9.16
N VAL A 97 6.86 8.93 -9.87
CA VAL A 97 7.96 8.57 -10.77
C VAL A 97 7.94 9.43 -12.02
N LYS A 98 6.77 9.63 -12.63
CA LYS A 98 6.64 10.37 -13.90
C LYS A 98 6.98 11.85 -13.77
N THR A 99 6.67 12.47 -12.64
CA THR A 99 7.05 13.88 -12.38
C THR A 99 8.49 14.02 -11.88
N GLY A 100 9.21 12.92 -11.65
CA GLY A 100 10.52 12.95 -11.01
C GLY A 100 10.47 13.37 -9.54
N LEU A 101 9.29 13.41 -8.91
CA LEU A 101 9.13 13.80 -7.50
C LEU A 101 9.91 12.89 -6.54
N LEU A 102 10.08 11.62 -6.90
CA LEU A 102 10.93 10.67 -6.15
C LEU A 102 12.43 10.84 -6.43
N LEU A 103 12.78 11.54 -7.51
CA LEU A 103 14.14 11.73 -8.02
C LEU A 103 14.73 13.11 -7.66
N LEU A 104 14.07 13.93 -6.81
CA LEU A 104 14.59 15.24 -6.38
C LEU A 104 15.94 15.22 -5.64
N GLY A 105 16.60 14.06 -5.52
CA GLY A 105 17.98 13.93 -5.04
C GLY A 105 18.87 12.96 -5.85
N SER A 106 18.41 12.37 -6.95
CA SER A 106 19.22 11.44 -7.74
C SER A 106 18.98 11.58 -9.25
N ALA A 107 19.99 12.07 -9.96
CA ALA A 107 20.03 12.06 -11.41
C ALA A 107 20.20 10.61 -11.91
N GLN A 108 19.10 9.94 -12.23
CA GLN A 108 19.09 8.67 -12.94
C GLN A 108 18.18 8.79 -14.15
N THR A 109 18.72 8.49 -15.32
CA THR A 109 17.98 8.41 -16.58
C THR A 109 17.03 7.22 -16.50
N VAL A 110 15.72 7.49 -16.61
CA VAL A 110 14.67 6.46 -16.62
C VAL A 110 14.64 5.76 -17.98
N ASN A 111 15.71 5.03 -18.32
CA ASN A 111 15.82 4.19 -19.52
C ASN A 111 15.92 2.70 -19.15
N GLY A 112 15.39 2.31 -17.99
CA GLY A 112 15.26 0.91 -17.59
C GLY A 112 13.88 0.33 -17.94
N PRO A 113 13.74 -1.01 -18.01
CA PRO A 113 12.44 -1.66 -18.17
C PRO A 113 11.44 -1.15 -17.11
N PRO A 114 10.13 -1.05 -17.43
CA PRO A 114 9.09 -0.55 -16.52
C PRO A 114 8.87 -1.42 -15.26
N LEU A 115 9.69 -2.44 -15.05
CA LEU A 115 9.71 -3.29 -13.87
C LEU A 115 9.96 -2.49 -12.58
N GLY A 116 10.81 -1.46 -12.63
CA GLY A 116 11.15 -0.66 -11.44
C GLY A 116 9.95 0.11 -10.88
N ILE A 117 9.14 0.71 -11.75
CA ILE A 117 7.95 1.47 -11.35
C ILE A 117 6.84 0.53 -10.86
N TRP A 118 6.71 -0.67 -11.43
CA TRP A 118 5.77 -1.68 -10.94
C TRP A 118 6.19 -2.28 -9.59
N ALA A 119 7.50 -2.53 -9.39
CA ALA A 119 8.03 -2.97 -8.10
C ALA A 119 7.82 -1.92 -7.00
N LEU A 120 8.04 -0.64 -7.32
CA LEU A 120 7.73 0.46 -6.41
C LEU A 120 6.23 0.50 -6.09
N ALA A 121 5.36 0.37 -7.09
CA ALA A 121 3.92 0.37 -6.89
C ALA A 121 3.48 -0.79 -5.99
N PHE A 122 4.05 -1.98 -6.17
CA PHE A 122 3.83 -3.12 -5.28
C PHE A 122 4.26 -2.83 -3.84
N ILE A 123 5.44 -2.24 -3.64
CA ILE A 123 5.92 -1.86 -2.29
C ILE A 123 5.01 -0.80 -1.67
N ALA A 124 4.55 0.18 -2.45
CA ALA A 124 3.61 1.20 -2.02
C ALA A 124 2.31 0.59 -1.48
N GLY A 125 1.76 -0.39 -2.20
CA GLY A 125 0.58 -1.11 -1.78
C GLY A 125 0.80 -2.08 -0.62
N LEU A 126 1.97 -2.73 -0.56
CA LEU A 126 2.34 -3.63 0.53
C LEU A 126 2.53 -2.88 1.85
N ASN A 127 3.10 -1.69 1.81
CA ASN A 127 3.44 -0.90 3.01
C ASN A 127 2.91 0.53 2.92
N VAL A 128 1.58 0.62 2.78
CA VAL A 128 0.80 1.86 2.69
C VAL A 128 1.24 2.91 3.71
N ASP A 129 1.47 2.52 4.96
CA ASP A 129 1.76 3.48 6.05
C ASP A 129 3.14 4.14 5.87
N ARG A 130 4.15 3.35 5.50
CA ARG A 130 5.50 3.86 5.23
C ARG A 130 5.54 4.66 3.93
N PHE A 131 4.78 4.24 2.92
CA PHE A 131 4.72 4.95 1.66
C PHE A 131 4.01 6.31 1.80
N LEU A 132 2.90 6.37 2.55
CA LEU A 132 2.23 7.63 2.90
C LEU A 132 3.14 8.57 3.69
N ALA A 133 3.86 8.05 4.69
CA ALA A 133 4.84 8.85 5.42
C ALA A 133 5.90 9.45 4.48
N LYS A 134 6.33 8.69 3.46
CA LYS A 134 7.28 9.19 2.47
C LYS A 134 6.68 10.28 1.57
N ILE A 135 5.42 10.14 1.16
CA ILE A 135 4.70 11.17 0.41
C ILE A 135 4.57 12.46 1.23
N GLU A 136 4.21 12.36 2.51
CA GLU A 136 4.11 13.52 3.41
C GLU A 136 5.48 14.21 3.59
N GLU A 137 6.57 13.44 3.72
CA GLU A 137 7.94 13.96 3.80
C GLU A 137 8.33 14.73 2.52
N ILE A 138 8.02 14.17 1.34
CA ILE A 138 8.24 14.85 0.05
C ILE A 138 7.38 16.13 -0.01
N GLY A 139 6.13 16.06 0.45
CA GLY A 139 5.21 17.19 0.49
C GLY A 139 5.72 18.35 1.36
N SER A 140 6.22 18.01 2.54
CA SER A 140 6.86 18.96 3.47
C SER A 140 8.13 19.56 2.88
N THR A 141 8.95 18.76 2.20
CA THR A 141 10.24 19.23 1.66
C THR A 141 10.06 20.08 0.41
N ALA A 142 9.15 19.68 -0.50
CA ALA A 142 8.95 20.35 -1.77
C ALA A 142 8.04 21.59 -1.67
N TRP A 143 7.05 21.57 -0.77
CA TRP A 143 6.01 22.62 -0.69
C TRP A 143 5.77 23.18 0.72
N GLY A 144 6.51 22.73 1.75
CA GLY A 144 6.31 23.20 3.13
C GLY A 144 4.96 22.76 3.73
N VAL A 145 4.35 21.71 3.20
CA VAL A 145 3.08 21.18 3.70
C VAL A 145 3.32 20.36 4.96
N GLU A 146 2.62 20.72 6.03
CA GLU A 146 2.71 20.04 7.32
C GLU A 146 2.09 18.62 7.26
N PRO A 147 2.66 17.61 7.96
CA PRO A 147 2.13 16.25 8.02
C PRO A 147 0.66 16.18 8.45
N SER A 148 -0.04 15.16 7.94
CA SER A 148 -1.49 15.04 8.18
C SER A 148 -1.81 14.77 9.66
N ARG A 149 -3.03 15.14 10.08
CA ARG A 149 -3.48 14.86 11.47
C ARG A 149 -3.49 13.36 11.79
N GLN A 150 -3.70 12.52 10.77
CA GLN A 150 -3.75 11.07 10.90
C GLN A 150 -2.35 10.45 11.07
N SER A 151 -1.28 11.07 10.57
CA SER A 151 0.09 10.61 10.78
C SER A 151 0.63 10.98 12.16
N ARG A 152 0.21 12.13 12.73
CA ARG A 152 0.62 12.60 14.07
C ARG A 152 0.21 11.68 15.22
N SER A 153 -0.94 11.01 15.15
CA SER A 153 -1.42 10.11 16.22
C SER A 153 -0.57 8.84 16.37
N SER A 154 0.15 8.43 15.32
CA SER A 154 1.01 7.24 15.35
C SER A 154 2.33 7.45 16.12
N GLY A 155 2.73 8.71 16.38
CA GLY A 155 3.97 9.05 17.09
C GLY A 155 3.79 9.34 18.59
N VAL A 156 2.60 9.76 19.03
CA VAL A 156 2.38 10.21 20.42
C VAL A 156 2.33 9.05 21.43
N SER A 157 1.92 7.84 21.01
CA SER A 157 1.93 6.67 21.90
C SER A 157 3.34 6.20 22.30
N ALA A 158 4.39 6.56 21.58
CA ALA A 158 5.77 6.24 21.95
C ALA A 158 6.38 7.25 22.94
N ALA A 159 5.92 8.50 22.95
CA ALA A 159 6.47 9.56 23.80
C ALA A 159 5.86 9.58 25.22
N SER A 160 4.63 9.08 25.40
CA SER A 160 3.94 9.11 26.70
C SER A 160 4.41 8.04 27.70
N SER A 161 5.21 7.05 27.30
CA SER A 161 5.64 5.96 28.19
C SER A 161 6.90 6.28 29.01
N ASN A 162 7.63 7.36 28.70
CA ASN A 162 8.91 7.69 29.36
C ASN A 162 8.84 8.83 30.38
N ALA A 163 7.65 9.37 30.67
CA ALA A 163 7.50 10.36 31.74
C ALA A 163 7.22 9.64 33.07
N HIS A 164 8.26 9.07 33.69
CA HIS A 164 8.22 8.74 35.12
C HIS A 164 8.46 10.05 35.90
N PRO A 165 7.51 10.54 36.71
CA PRO A 165 7.73 11.76 37.47
C PRO A 165 8.67 11.44 38.63
N SER A 166 9.91 11.95 38.56
CA SER A 166 10.81 11.97 39.70
C SER A 166 10.23 12.91 40.76
N ASN A 167 9.55 12.34 41.76
CA ASN A 167 9.11 13.09 42.92
C ASN A 167 10.21 13.09 43.98
N LYS A 168 10.76 14.27 44.27
CA LYS A 168 11.50 14.64 45.49
C LYS A 168 11.22 16.13 45.72
N PRO A 169 11.13 16.61 46.98
CA PRO A 169 12.08 16.37 48.07
C PRO A 169 11.73 15.20 49.01
#